data_AF-A0A0W0MYR6-F1
#
_entry.id   AF-A0A0W0MYR6-F1
#
_cell.length_a   1.000
_cell.length_b   1.000
_cell.length_c   1.000
_cell.angle_alpha   90.00
_cell.angle_beta   90.00
_cell.angle_gamma   90.00
#
_symmetry.space_group_name_H-M   'P 1'
#
loop_
_entity.id
_entity.type
_entity.pdbx_description
1 polymer ?
#
loop_
_entity_poly.entity_id
_entity_poly.type
_entity_poly.pdbx_seq_one_letter_code
_entity_poly.pdbx_strand_id
1 'polypeptide(L)'
;MALIECKECSKQVSDSAVSCPNCGAPVATVYVAPVAASQPVTKSVGFGFALGIIFLPWIFGWFLLGRGYSPKARVLGIGWLALTAYLFFAAKDHAPPTISTSSTPPKPVVSQQEARASRIASLSTFTAAQLAAAYDRNTVAADQQFKGKQFKVTGVVSSINTDFRGRPYVTLQGGVNQFMEPQFSFEDAKDPAIARLQKGSKVTLACTGNGDIAKTPMSEDCEFVR
;
A
#
# COMPACT_ATOMS: atom_id res chain seq x y z
N MET A 1 0.03 21.98 -72.77
CA MET A 1 -0.89 20.86 -72.54
C MET A 1 -0.57 19.83 -73.60
N ALA A 2 0.24 18.84 -73.25
CA ALA A 2 0.54 17.74 -74.16
C ALA A 2 -0.58 16.70 -74.05
N LEU A 3 -1.02 16.15 -75.19
CA LEU A 3 -1.90 15.00 -75.16
C LEU A 3 -1.04 13.76 -74.93
N ILE A 4 -1.37 13.01 -73.88
CA ILE A 4 -0.74 11.74 -73.53
C ILE A 4 -1.71 10.59 -73.80
N GLU A 5 -1.19 9.42 -74.14
CA GLU A 5 -2.02 8.25 -74.37
C GLU A 5 -2.41 7.60 -73.04
N CYS A 6 -3.71 7.38 -72.83
CA CYS A 6 -4.21 6.71 -71.63
C CYS A 6 -3.81 5.23 -71.63
N LYS A 7 -3.08 4.78 -70.61
CA LYS A 7 -2.58 3.39 -70.51
C LYS A 7 -3.66 2.31 -70.53
N GLU A 8 -4.87 2.64 -70.06
CA GLU A 8 -5.97 1.66 -69.97
C GLU A 8 -6.81 1.54 -71.24
N CYS A 9 -6.97 2.62 -72.02
CA CYS A 9 -7.87 2.62 -73.19
C CYS A 9 -7.24 3.10 -74.49
N SER A 10 -5.94 3.42 -74.47
CA SER A 10 -5.15 3.90 -75.63
C SER A 10 -5.70 5.13 -76.34
N LYS A 11 -6.63 5.86 -75.70
CA LYS A 11 -7.15 7.14 -76.22
C LYS A 11 -6.32 8.30 -75.70
N GLN A 12 -6.17 9.32 -76.54
CA GLN A 12 -5.46 10.54 -76.16
C GLN A 12 -6.25 11.32 -75.11
N VAL A 13 -5.56 11.74 -74.06
CA VAL A 13 -6.10 12.51 -72.93
C VAL A 13 -5.11 13.61 -72.55
N SER A 14 -5.60 14.75 -72.07
CA SER A 14 -4.73 15.82 -71.59
C SER A 14 -3.93 15.36 -70.38
N ASP A 15 -2.62 15.65 -70.40
CA ASP A 15 -1.68 15.52 -69.28
C ASP A 15 -2.11 16.20 -67.98
N SER A 16 -3.04 17.16 -68.04
CA SER A 16 -3.63 17.87 -66.90
C SER A 16 -4.95 17.29 -66.37
N ALA A 17 -5.51 16.25 -66.99
CA ALA A 17 -6.77 15.65 -66.53
C ALA A 17 -6.54 14.78 -65.28
N VAL A 18 -7.42 14.89 -64.28
CA VAL A 18 -7.35 14.06 -63.06
C VAL A 18 -7.70 12.59 -63.39
N SER A 19 -8.67 12.39 -64.29
CA SER A 19 -9.13 11.07 -64.73
C SER A 19 -9.44 11.09 -66.23
N CYS A 20 -9.28 9.94 -66.87
CA CYS A 20 -9.56 9.76 -68.29
C CYS A 20 -11.08 9.86 -68.54
N PRO A 21 -11.57 10.78 -69.38
CA PRO A 21 -13.00 10.93 -69.64
C PRO A 21 -13.61 9.76 -70.43
N ASN A 22 -12.78 8.94 -71.07
CA ASN A 22 -13.26 7.78 -71.85
C ASN A 22 -13.41 6.50 -71.02
N CYS A 23 -12.55 6.28 -70.01
CA CYS A 23 -12.54 5.02 -69.25
C CYS A 23 -12.52 5.20 -67.72
N GLY A 24 -12.44 6.43 -67.22
CA GLY A 24 -12.41 6.73 -65.79
C GLY A 24 -11.07 6.47 -65.09
N ALA A 25 -10.08 5.90 -65.77
CA ALA A 25 -8.78 5.60 -65.18
C ALA A 25 -8.03 6.88 -64.76
N PRO A 26 -7.38 6.91 -63.58
CA PRO A 26 -6.64 8.07 -63.13
C PRO A 26 -5.43 8.31 -64.05
N VAL A 27 -5.30 9.53 -64.57
CA VAL A 27 -4.23 9.90 -65.51
C VAL A 27 -2.97 10.38 -64.77
N ALA A 28 -3.06 10.54 -63.45
CA ALA A 28 -1.93 10.81 -62.59
C ALA A 28 -1.06 9.56 -62.45
N THR A 29 0.07 9.58 -63.16
CA THR A 29 1.30 8.98 -62.63
C THR A 29 1.47 9.53 -61.23
N VAL A 30 1.12 8.69 -60.26
CA VAL A 30 1.26 9.00 -58.83
C VAL A 30 2.75 9.24 -58.61
N TYR A 31 3.16 10.51 -58.61
CA TYR A 31 4.39 10.92 -57.97
C TYR A 31 4.17 10.63 -56.48
N VAL A 32 4.43 9.39 -56.09
CA VAL A 32 4.66 9.06 -54.70
C VAL A 32 5.96 9.78 -54.39
N ALA A 33 5.85 11.04 -53.94
CA ALA A 33 6.94 11.70 -53.28
C ALA A 33 7.47 10.70 -52.25
N PRO A 34 8.79 10.45 -52.18
CA PRO A 34 9.33 9.59 -51.16
C PRO A 34 8.81 10.14 -49.83
N VAL A 35 8.01 9.33 -49.15
CA VAL A 35 7.55 9.64 -47.79
C VAL A 35 8.82 9.92 -47.03
N ALA A 36 9.06 11.20 -46.75
CA ALA A 36 10.19 11.64 -45.95
C ALA A 36 10.13 10.79 -44.69
N ALA A 37 11.14 9.95 -44.49
CA ALA A 37 11.23 9.08 -43.33
C ALA A 37 10.94 9.94 -42.10
N SER A 38 9.82 9.66 -41.44
CA SER A 38 9.45 10.33 -40.21
C SER A 38 10.57 10.05 -39.22
N GLN A 39 11.37 11.08 -38.95
CA GLN A 39 12.40 11.04 -37.93
C GLN A 39 11.73 10.54 -36.64
N PRO A 40 12.21 9.47 -36.00
CA PRO A 40 11.63 9.02 -34.75
C PRO A 40 11.79 10.15 -33.74
N VAL A 41 10.69 10.84 -33.43
CA VAL A 41 10.63 11.86 -32.39
C VAL A 41 10.93 11.15 -31.07
N THR A 42 12.21 11.14 -30.69
CA THR A 42 12.65 10.66 -29.40
C THR A 42 12.15 11.64 -28.36
N LYS A 43 11.06 11.29 -27.69
CA LYS A 43 10.52 12.11 -26.60
C LYS A 43 11.53 12.08 -25.46
N SER A 44 12.15 13.23 -25.18
CA SER A 44 13.02 13.42 -24.02
C SER A 44 12.18 13.31 -22.76
N VAL A 45 12.65 12.55 -21.77
CA VAL A 45 12.02 12.48 -20.45
C VAL A 45 12.08 13.86 -19.80
N GLY A 46 10.91 14.46 -19.54
CA GLY A 46 10.82 15.72 -18.81
C GLY A 46 11.37 15.56 -17.39
N PHE A 47 11.98 16.62 -16.86
CA PHE A 47 12.66 16.64 -15.55
C PHE A 47 11.78 16.12 -14.40
N GLY A 48 10.47 16.39 -14.43
CA GLY A 48 9.52 15.86 -13.44
C GLY A 48 9.35 14.34 -13.48
N PHE A 49 9.46 13.73 -14.66
CA PHE A 49 9.39 12.28 -14.82
C PHE A 49 10.68 11.58 -14.34
N ALA A 50 11.82 12.25 -14.52
CA ALA A 50 13.11 11.77 -14.01
C ALA A 50 13.14 11.72 -12.48
N LEU A 51 12.58 12.72 -11.79
CA LEU A 51 12.46 12.71 -10.33
C LEU A 51 11.54 11.58 -9.82
N GLY A 52 10.44 11.30 -10.52
CA GLY A 52 9.54 10.19 -10.17
C GLY A 52 10.20 8.81 -10.21
N ILE A 53 11.11 8.57 -11.17
CA ILE A 53 11.90 7.33 -11.27
C ILE A 53 12.86 7.16 -10.09
N ILE A 54 13.37 8.27 -9.53
CA ILE A 54 14.27 8.25 -8.37
C ILE A 54 13.51 7.89 -7.09
N PHE A 55 12.31 8.43 -6.88
CA PHE A 55 11.57 8.26 -5.62
C PHE A 55 10.65 7.03 -5.59
N LEU A 56 10.10 6.58 -6.73
CA LEU A 56 9.23 5.41 -6.81
C LEU A 56 9.60 4.51 -8.00
N PRO A 57 10.79 3.88 -7.99
CA PRO A 57 11.28 3.06 -9.09
C PRO A 57 10.31 1.94 -9.51
N TRP A 58 9.64 1.31 -8.54
CA TRP A 58 8.73 0.18 -8.75
C TRP A 58 7.47 0.53 -9.57
N ILE A 59 6.98 1.78 -9.47
CA ILE A 59 5.79 2.24 -10.20
C ILE A 59 6.18 2.74 -11.60
N PHE A 60 7.30 3.46 -11.71
CA PHE A 60 7.71 4.13 -12.93
C PHE A 60 8.59 3.29 -13.86
N GLY A 61 9.14 2.16 -13.36
CA GLY A 61 9.94 1.23 -14.14
C GLY A 61 9.17 0.60 -15.31
N TRP A 62 7.92 0.23 -15.07
CA TRP A 62 7.02 -0.32 -16.11
C TRP A 62 6.73 0.70 -17.23
N PHE A 63 6.70 2.00 -16.91
CA PHE A 63 6.35 3.05 -17.87
C PHE A 63 7.40 3.26 -18.97
N LEU A 64 8.67 2.87 -18.74
CA LEU A 64 9.74 2.93 -19.74
C LEU A 64 9.62 1.85 -20.83
N LEU A 65 8.81 0.80 -20.60
CA LEU A 65 8.52 -0.23 -21.61
C LEU A 65 7.48 0.20 -22.65
N GLY A 66 6.85 1.37 -22.50
CA GLY A 66 5.94 1.93 -23.50
C GLY A 66 6.62 2.14 -24.86
N ARG A 67 5.86 1.94 -25.95
CA ARG A 67 6.32 2.20 -27.33
C ARG A 67 6.55 3.71 -27.53
N GLY A 68 7.81 4.15 -27.45
CA GLY A 68 8.17 5.56 -27.69
C GLY A 68 9.48 6.05 -27.05
N TYR A 69 10.07 5.29 -26.11
CA TYR A 69 11.31 5.69 -25.42
C TYR A 69 12.58 5.15 -26.08
N SER A 70 13.65 5.95 -26.02
CA SER A 70 14.97 5.61 -26.58
C SER A 70 15.56 4.34 -25.97
N PRO A 71 16.20 3.45 -26.75
CA PRO A 71 16.81 2.22 -26.25
C PRO A 71 17.82 2.46 -25.13
N LYS A 72 18.57 3.57 -25.20
CA LYS A 72 19.57 3.95 -24.18
C LYS A 72 18.91 4.29 -22.83
N ALA A 73 17.76 4.96 -22.86
CA ALA A 73 17.01 5.32 -21.66
C ALA A 73 16.39 4.07 -20.97
N ARG A 74 16.04 3.04 -21.77
CA ARG A 74 15.54 1.77 -21.23
C ARG A 74 16.63 0.98 -20.50
N VAL A 75 17.84 0.92 -21.06
CA VAL A 75 18.97 0.22 -20.42
C VAL A 75 19.37 0.90 -19.12
N LEU A 76 19.44 2.24 -19.10
CA LEU A 76 19.72 3.00 -17.88
C LEU A 76 18.62 2.82 -16.82
N GLY A 77 17.35 2.85 -17.23
CA GLY A 77 16.22 2.64 -16.33
C GLY A 77 16.18 1.24 -15.72
N ILE A 78 16.31 0.19 -16.54
CA ILE A 78 16.32 -1.22 -16.07
C ILE A 78 17.54 -1.48 -15.19
N GLY A 79 18.71 -0.94 -15.54
CA GLY A 79 19.91 -1.04 -14.71
C GLY A 79 19.74 -0.38 -13.34
N TRP A 80 19.10 0.80 -13.29
CA TRP A 80 18.79 1.49 -12.03
C TRP A 80 17.76 0.74 -11.18
N LEU A 81 16.74 0.13 -11.80
CA LEU A 81 15.79 -0.75 -11.09
C LEU A 81 16.47 -1.99 -10.51
N ALA A 82 17.35 -2.63 -11.27
CA ALA A 82 18.10 -3.79 -10.79
C ALA A 82 19.04 -3.42 -9.64
N LEU A 83 19.72 -2.26 -9.72
CA LEU A 83 20.58 -1.76 -8.65
C LEU A 83 19.78 -1.41 -7.38
N THR A 84 18.65 -0.72 -7.50
CA THR A 84 17.80 -0.35 -6.36
C THR A 84 17.14 -1.58 -5.73
N ALA A 85 16.69 -2.56 -6.53
CA ALA A 85 16.21 -3.84 -6.03
C ALA A 85 17.34 -4.61 -5.31
N TYR A 86 18.53 -4.68 -5.91
CA TYR A 86 19.69 -5.32 -5.29
C TYR A 86 20.07 -4.67 -3.96
N LEU A 87 20.11 -3.33 -3.87
CA LEU A 87 20.37 -2.62 -2.62
C LEU A 87 19.26 -2.84 -1.58
N PHE A 88 17.99 -2.94 -1.99
CA PHE A 88 16.87 -3.20 -1.08
C PHE A 88 16.84 -4.64 -0.54
N PHE A 89 17.24 -5.62 -1.37
CA PHE A 89 17.40 -7.01 -0.93
C PHE A 89 18.69 -7.21 -0.11
N ALA A 90 19.81 -6.59 -0.50
CA ALA A 90 21.06 -6.63 0.27
C ALA A 90 20.93 -5.92 1.63
N ALA A 91 20.11 -4.86 1.73
CA ALA A 91 19.78 -4.23 3.02
C ALA A 91 18.86 -5.10 3.90
N LYS A 92 18.17 -6.08 3.32
CA LYS A 92 17.33 -7.05 4.06
C LYS A 92 18.08 -8.29 4.54
N ASP A 93 19.32 -8.49 4.10
CA ASP A 93 20.20 -9.57 4.60
C ASP A 93 20.93 -9.20 5.90
N HIS A 94 20.76 -7.99 6.42
CA HIS A 94 21.05 -7.70 7.82
C HIS A 94 19.90 -8.20 8.68
N ALA A 95 19.82 -9.53 8.82
CA ALA A 95 19.28 -10.10 10.05
C ALA A 95 19.95 -9.36 11.23
N PRO A 96 19.19 -8.83 12.20
CA PRO A 96 19.80 -8.28 13.40
C PRO A 96 20.73 -9.35 13.98
N PRO A 97 21.95 -8.99 14.43
CA PRO A 97 22.82 -9.96 15.07
C PRO A 97 22.04 -10.61 16.20
N THR A 98 21.89 -11.93 16.11
CA THR A 98 21.43 -12.78 17.19
C THR A 98 22.32 -12.47 18.38
N ILE A 99 21.83 -11.64 19.30
CA ILE A 99 22.56 -11.26 20.51
C ILE A 99 22.84 -12.57 21.24
N SER A 100 24.12 -12.93 21.23
CA SER A 100 24.64 -14.08 21.93
C SER A 100 24.33 -13.94 23.40
N THR A 101 23.68 -14.96 23.95
CA THR A 101 23.64 -15.27 25.37
C THR A 101 25.06 -15.28 25.92
N SER A 102 25.52 -14.17 26.50
CA SER A 102 26.70 -14.14 27.35
C SER A 102 26.26 -14.42 28.79
N SER A 103 26.53 -15.63 29.24
CA SER A 103 26.46 -16.05 30.63
C SER A 103 27.38 -15.20 31.50
N THR A 104 26.80 -14.48 32.46
CA THR A 104 27.49 -14.00 33.65
C THR A 104 26.65 -14.43 34.87
N PRO A 105 27.24 -15.08 35.89
CA PRO A 105 26.54 -15.71 37.02
C PRO A 105 26.10 -14.68 38.10
N PRO A 106 25.27 -15.05 39.11
CA PRO A 106 23.90 -14.57 39.26
C PRO A 106 23.74 -13.56 40.41
N LYS A 107 23.07 -12.43 40.14
CA LYS A 107 22.39 -11.60 41.15
C LYS A 107 20.88 -11.69 40.88
N PRO A 108 20.04 -11.70 41.93
CA PRO A 108 18.74 -12.39 41.94
C PRO A 108 17.85 -11.89 40.81
N VAL A 109 17.71 -12.78 39.83
CA VAL A 109 16.78 -12.68 38.71
C VAL A 109 15.40 -12.91 39.30
N VAL A 110 14.75 -11.84 39.75
CA VAL A 110 13.29 -11.79 39.64
C VAL A 110 13.01 -12.01 38.17
N SER A 111 12.35 -13.13 37.84
CA SER A 111 12.22 -13.55 36.45
C SER A 111 11.58 -12.41 35.63
N GLN A 112 12.03 -12.19 34.40
CA GLN A 112 11.44 -11.15 33.54
C GLN A 112 9.91 -11.34 33.40
N GLN A 113 9.44 -12.58 33.56
CA GLN A 113 8.02 -12.94 33.68
C GLN A 113 7.37 -12.43 34.97
N GLU A 114 7.99 -12.61 36.15
CA GLU A 114 7.49 -12.04 37.41
C GLU A 114 7.41 -10.52 37.37
N ALA A 115 8.42 -9.86 36.78
CA ALA A 115 8.42 -8.40 36.61
C ALA A 115 7.31 -7.92 35.66
N ARG A 116 7.06 -8.63 34.54
CA ARG A 116 5.95 -8.31 33.62
C ARG A 116 4.59 -8.54 34.29
N ALA A 117 4.42 -9.67 34.99
CA ALA A 117 3.18 -9.98 35.71
C ALA A 117 2.88 -8.94 36.80
N SER A 118 3.90 -8.51 37.55
CA SER A 118 3.76 -7.46 38.56
C SER A 118 3.37 -6.11 37.94
N ARG A 119 3.96 -5.74 36.79
CA ARG A 119 3.56 -4.53 36.04
C ARG A 119 2.11 -4.59 35.61
N ILE A 120 1.65 -5.69 35.00
CA ILE A 120 0.26 -5.86 34.55
C ILE A 120 -0.71 -5.85 35.75
N ALA A 121 -0.31 -6.45 36.88
CA ALA A 121 -1.08 -6.43 38.10
C ALA A 121 -1.31 -4.99 38.61
N SER A 122 -0.29 -4.12 38.50
CA SER A 122 -0.36 -2.71 38.93
C SER A 122 -1.14 -1.77 37.99
N LEU A 123 -1.48 -2.21 36.77
CA LEU A 123 -2.23 -1.38 35.83
C LEU A 123 -3.63 -1.05 36.36
N SER A 124 -4.08 0.17 36.08
CA SER A 124 -5.45 0.59 36.36
C SER A 124 -6.44 -0.20 35.50
N THR A 125 -7.55 -0.62 36.10
CA THR A 125 -8.63 -1.35 35.42
C THR A 125 -9.77 -0.41 35.08
N PHE A 126 -10.21 -0.44 33.83
CA PHE A 126 -11.37 0.30 33.31
C PHE A 126 -12.36 -0.66 32.65
N THR A 127 -13.60 -0.23 32.47
CA THR A 127 -14.55 -0.97 31.63
C THR A 127 -14.52 -0.44 30.19
N ALA A 128 -14.89 -1.29 29.23
CA ALA A 128 -15.07 -0.84 27.84
C ALA A 128 -16.06 0.34 27.74
N ALA A 129 -17.12 0.33 28.57
CA ALA A 129 -18.08 1.43 28.64
C ALA A 129 -17.49 2.74 29.18
N GLN A 130 -16.65 2.67 30.21
CA GLN A 130 -15.95 3.84 30.72
C GLN A 130 -14.99 4.42 29.69
N LEU A 131 -14.30 3.56 28.95
CA LEU A 131 -13.41 3.98 27.87
C LEU A 131 -14.21 4.71 26.79
N ALA A 132 -15.28 4.11 26.26
CA ALA A 132 -16.15 4.73 25.26
C ALA A 132 -16.70 6.09 25.74
N ALA A 133 -17.24 6.14 26.95
CA ALA A 133 -17.79 7.37 27.53
C ALA A 133 -16.73 8.46 27.76
N ALA A 134 -15.46 8.10 28.01
CA ALA A 134 -14.39 9.08 28.13
C ALA A 134 -14.09 9.76 26.79
N TYR A 135 -13.95 8.98 25.71
CA TYR A 135 -13.69 9.51 24.37
C TYR A 135 -14.89 10.26 23.78
N ASP A 136 -16.11 9.81 24.08
CA ASP A 136 -17.32 10.52 23.69
C ASP A 136 -17.39 11.92 24.33
N ARG A 137 -17.24 12.00 25.65
CA ARG A 137 -17.29 13.26 26.41
C ARG A 137 -16.17 14.22 26.05
N ASN A 138 -14.93 13.74 25.98
CA ASN A 138 -13.77 14.56 25.67
C ASN A 138 -12.58 13.72 25.16
N THR A 139 -12.45 13.65 23.84
CA THR A 139 -11.34 12.99 23.15
C THR A 139 -9.96 13.50 23.62
N VAL A 140 -9.77 14.80 23.82
CA VAL A 140 -8.45 15.36 24.19
C VAL A 140 -8.04 14.92 25.60
N ALA A 141 -8.97 14.95 26.55
CA ALA A 141 -8.72 14.47 27.90
C ALA A 141 -8.54 12.94 27.93
N ALA A 142 -9.31 12.20 27.12
CA ALA A 142 -9.18 10.76 27.00
C ALA A 142 -7.82 10.35 26.40
N ASP A 143 -7.35 11.05 25.37
CA ASP A 143 -6.01 10.82 24.78
C ASP A 143 -4.91 11.03 25.82
N GLN A 144 -4.99 12.11 26.61
CA GLN A 144 -4.04 12.33 27.71
C GLN A 144 -4.06 11.20 28.75
N GLN A 145 -5.20 10.53 28.93
CA GLN A 145 -5.35 9.46 29.89
C GLN A 145 -4.91 8.09 29.35
N PHE A 146 -5.26 7.76 28.11
CA PHE A 146 -5.17 6.38 27.59
C PHE A 146 -4.17 6.22 26.44
N LYS A 147 -3.93 7.24 25.62
CA LYS A 147 -3.09 7.11 24.42
C LYS A 147 -1.63 6.89 24.80
N GLY A 148 -1.02 5.86 24.23
CA GLY A 148 0.34 5.41 24.54
C GLY A 148 0.52 4.84 25.95
N LYS A 149 -0.55 4.63 26.71
CA LYS A 149 -0.49 4.06 28.06
C LYS A 149 -1.10 2.68 28.09
N GLN A 150 -0.52 1.83 28.93
CA GLN A 150 -1.08 0.51 29.22
C GLN A 150 -2.15 0.60 30.29
N PHE A 151 -3.24 -0.12 30.09
CA PHE A 151 -4.32 -0.26 31.06
C PHE A 151 -4.99 -1.62 30.93
N LYS A 152 -5.70 -2.02 31.99
CA LYS A 152 -6.58 -3.19 31.93
C LYS A 152 -7.98 -2.75 31.54
N VAL A 153 -8.60 -3.50 30.66
CA VAL A 153 -9.98 -3.31 30.25
C VAL A 153 -10.77 -4.57 30.49
N THR A 154 -11.93 -4.43 31.11
CA THR A 154 -12.89 -5.52 31.30
C THR A 154 -14.16 -5.24 30.49
N GLY A 155 -14.68 -6.25 29.82
CA GLY A 155 -15.91 -6.12 29.04
C GLY A 155 -16.45 -7.46 28.57
N VAL A 156 -17.58 -7.39 27.88
CA VAL A 156 -18.23 -8.53 27.23
C VAL A 156 -17.96 -8.44 25.74
N VAL A 157 -17.51 -9.53 25.12
CA VAL A 157 -17.21 -9.57 23.69
C VAL A 157 -18.48 -9.41 22.87
N SER A 158 -18.53 -8.43 21.98
CA SER A 158 -19.65 -8.18 21.08
C SER A 158 -19.41 -8.75 19.69
N SER A 159 -18.19 -8.61 19.18
CA SER A 159 -17.77 -9.21 17.92
C SER A 159 -16.28 -9.57 17.93
N ILE A 160 -15.91 -10.52 17.08
CA ILE A 160 -14.54 -11.00 16.89
C ILE A 160 -14.33 -11.00 15.38
N ASN A 161 -13.38 -10.22 14.90
CA ASN A 161 -13.15 -9.99 13.48
C ASN A 161 -11.66 -9.92 13.18
N THR A 162 -11.31 -9.86 11.89
CA THR A 162 -9.93 -9.74 11.43
C THR A 162 -9.82 -8.51 10.55
N ASP A 163 -8.76 -7.72 10.73
CA ASP A 163 -8.48 -6.57 9.88
C ASP A 163 -8.02 -6.99 8.47
N PHE A 164 -7.88 -6.02 7.57
CA PHE A 164 -7.41 -6.26 6.19
C PHE A 164 -5.96 -6.79 6.09
N ARG A 165 -5.20 -6.79 7.21
CA ARG A 165 -3.84 -7.31 7.32
C ARG A 165 -3.80 -8.70 7.98
N GLY A 166 -4.95 -9.27 8.34
CA GLY A 166 -5.01 -10.56 8.99
C GLY A 166 -4.83 -10.52 10.52
N ARG A 167 -4.82 -9.33 11.15
CA ARG A 167 -4.73 -9.20 12.61
C ARG A 167 -6.11 -9.32 13.24
N PRO A 168 -6.32 -10.23 14.20
CA PRO A 168 -7.59 -10.34 14.89
C PRO A 168 -7.80 -9.13 15.82
N TYR A 169 -9.03 -8.69 15.92
CA TYR A 169 -9.47 -7.70 16.88
C TYR A 169 -10.84 -8.07 17.42
N VAL A 170 -11.15 -7.58 18.61
CA VAL A 170 -12.44 -7.78 19.27
C VAL A 170 -13.08 -6.45 19.58
N THR A 171 -14.41 -6.40 19.49
CA THR A 171 -15.19 -5.29 20.05
C THR A 171 -15.75 -5.71 21.39
N LEU A 172 -15.67 -4.82 22.38
CA LEU A 172 -16.31 -5.04 23.67
C LEU A 172 -17.58 -4.18 23.78
N GLN A 173 -18.63 -4.75 24.34
CA GLN A 173 -19.87 -4.04 24.66
C GLN A 173 -19.59 -2.87 25.60
N GLY A 174 -20.29 -1.76 25.37
CA GLY A 174 -20.11 -0.53 26.13
C GLY A 174 -19.84 0.71 25.28
N GLY A 175 -19.78 0.57 23.95
CA GLY A 175 -19.87 1.73 23.07
C GLY A 175 -21.08 2.60 23.40
N VAL A 176 -20.97 3.91 23.20
CA VAL A 176 -22.12 4.83 23.35
C VAL A 176 -23.26 4.47 22.41
N ASN A 177 -22.97 3.72 21.34
CA ASN A 177 -23.90 3.09 20.43
C ASN A 177 -23.40 1.69 20.02
N GLN A 178 -24.30 0.82 19.55
CA GLN A 178 -23.98 -0.53 19.07
C GLN A 178 -23.04 -0.56 17.84
N PHE A 179 -22.91 0.58 17.14
CA PHE A 179 -22.01 0.73 15.98
C PHE A 179 -20.65 1.36 16.33
N MET A 180 -20.50 1.91 17.54
CA MET A 180 -19.28 2.60 18.00
C MET A 180 -18.72 1.92 19.25
N GLU A 181 -18.51 0.62 19.14
CA GLU A 181 -17.94 -0.19 20.21
C GLU A 181 -16.40 -0.05 20.22
N PRO A 182 -15.78 0.09 21.40
CA PRO A 182 -14.33 0.07 21.54
C PRO A 182 -13.70 -1.17 20.90
N GLN A 183 -12.63 -0.94 20.14
CA GLN A 183 -11.90 -1.97 19.41
C GLN A 183 -10.57 -2.28 20.08
N PHE A 184 -10.25 -3.56 20.18
CA PHE A 184 -9.05 -4.08 20.84
C PHE A 184 -8.35 -5.04 19.88
N SER A 185 -7.21 -4.62 19.32
CA SER A 185 -6.43 -5.41 18.38
C SER A 185 -5.35 -6.21 19.09
N PHE A 186 -5.10 -7.42 18.58
CA PHE A 186 -4.06 -8.30 19.08
C PHE A 186 -2.90 -8.34 18.08
N GLU A 187 -1.67 -8.33 18.60
CA GLU A 187 -0.48 -8.40 17.74
C GLU A 187 -0.29 -9.80 17.17
N ASP A 188 -0.42 -10.85 18.00
CA ASP A 188 -0.25 -12.24 17.58
C ASP A 188 -1.57 -12.91 17.19
N ALA A 189 -1.76 -13.12 15.89
CA ALA A 189 -2.92 -13.82 15.35
C ALA A 189 -2.95 -15.32 15.72
N LYS A 190 -1.84 -15.88 16.21
CA LYS A 190 -1.71 -17.31 16.53
C LYS A 190 -2.05 -17.62 17.98
N ASP A 191 -2.42 -16.64 18.80
CA ASP A 191 -2.77 -16.90 20.20
C ASP A 191 -4.00 -17.83 20.28
N PRO A 192 -3.85 -19.05 20.83
CA PRO A 192 -4.96 -20.01 20.95
C PRO A 192 -6.09 -19.50 21.86
N ALA A 193 -5.84 -18.50 22.71
CA ALA A 193 -6.87 -17.88 23.54
C ALA A 193 -7.88 -17.10 22.69
N ILE A 194 -7.44 -16.44 21.61
CA ILE A 194 -8.31 -15.71 20.68
C ILE A 194 -9.21 -16.69 19.93
N ALA A 195 -8.65 -17.83 19.48
CA ALA A 195 -9.40 -18.85 18.74
C ALA A 195 -10.51 -19.51 19.58
N ARG A 196 -10.40 -19.50 20.91
CA ARG A 196 -11.41 -20.05 21.83
C ARG A 196 -12.45 -19.01 22.24
N LEU A 197 -12.25 -17.75 21.87
CA LEU A 197 -13.12 -16.67 22.30
C LEU A 197 -14.47 -16.76 21.61
N GLN A 198 -15.54 -16.51 22.36
CA GLN A 198 -16.90 -16.49 21.84
C GLN A 198 -17.56 -15.15 22.12
N LYS A 199 -18.46 -14.74 21.22
CA LYS A 199 -19.36 -13.61 21.47
C LYS A 199 -20.13 -13.84 22.77
N GLY A 200 -20.23 -12.81 23.61
CA GLY A 200 -20.83 -12.88 24.95
C GLY A 200 -19.86 -13.29 26.06
N SER A 201 -18.62 -13.69 25.74
CA SER A 201 -17.62 -13.99 26.76
C SER A 201 -17.21 -12.74 27.52
N LYS A 202 -17.12 -12.82 28.85
CA LYS A 202 -16.52 -11.77 29.67
C LYS A 202 -15.00 -11.95 29.67
N VAL A 203 -14.27 -10.89 29.33
CA VAL A 203 -12.80 -10.91 29.24
C VAL A 203 -12.19 -9.72 29.98
N THR A 204 -10.94 -9.92 30.41
CA THR A 204 -10.06 -8.85 30.88
C THR A 204 -8.80 -8.86 30.03
N LEU A 205 -8.53 -7.73 29.39
CA LEU A 205 -7.39 -7.54 28.50
C LEU A 205 -6.46 -6.47 29.10
N ALA A 206 -5.16 -6.65 28.96
CA ALA A 206 -4.19 -5.58 29.14
C ALA A 206 -3.83 -5.07 27.74
N CYS A 207 -4.01 -3.77 27.49
CA CYS A 207 -3.82 -3.17 26.17
C CYS A 207 -3.12 -1.83 26.28
N THR A 208 -2.54 -1.38 25.18
CA THR A 208 -2.04 -0.01 24.99
C THR A 208 -3.07 0.82 24.23
N GLY A 209 -3.42 2.01 24.72
CA GLY A 209 -4.38 2.87 24.02
C GLY A 209 -3.78 3.54 22.79
N ASN A 210 -4.50 3.57 21.67
CA ASN A 210 -4.09 4.20 20.41
C ASN A 210 -4.95 5.44 20.05
N GLY A 211 -5.76 5.94 20.99
CA GLY A 211 -6.67 7.07 20.75
C GLY A 211 -8.02 6.62 20.16
N ASP A 212 -8.76 7.54 19.54
CA ASP A 212 -9.99 7.25 18.81
C ASP A 212 -9.89 7.49 17.30
N ILE A 213 -10.64 6.70 16.54
CA ILE A 213 -10.92 6.95 15.13
C ILE A 213 -12.43 7.11 15.00
N ALA A 214 -12.86 8.27 14.51
CA ALA A 214 -14.28 8.61 14.36
C ALA A 214 -15.09 8.31 15.65
N LYS A 215 -14.62 8.81 16.81
CA LYS A 215 -15.22 8.60 18.14
C LYS A 215 -15.23 7.16 18.67
N THR A 216 -14.63 6.22 17.94
CA THR A 216 -14.47 4.85 18.39
C THR A 216 -13.08 4.66 18.98
N PRO A 217 -12.94 4.40 20.29
CA PRO A 217 -11.64 4.19 20.90
C PRO A 217 -11.01 2.89 20.40
N MET A 218 -9.72 2.96 20.09
CA MET A 218 -8.93 1.83 19.61
C MET A 218 -7.76 1.58 20.56
N SER A 219 -7.51 0.31 20.82
CA SER A 219 -6.36 -0.15 21.60
C SER A 219 -5.62 -1.23 20.82
N GLU A 220 -4.33 -1.32 21.06
CA GLU A 220 -3.40 -2.24 20.43
C GLU A 220 -2.58 -3.01 21.47
N ASP A 221 -1.79 -3.97 21.00
CA ASP A 221 -0.95 -4.84 21.82
C ASP A 221 -1.72 -5.52 22.97
N CYS A 222 -2.97 -5.91 22.68
CA CYS A 222 -3.83 -6.51 23.68
C CYS A 222 -3.39 -7.93 24.03
N GLU A 223 -3.39 -8.25 25.31
CA GLU A 223 -3.14 -9.58 25.84
C GLU A 223 -4.15 -9.97 26.92
N PHE A 224 -4.48 -11.26 27.02
CA PHE A 224 -5.39 -11.76 28.05
C PHE A 224 -4.72 -11.75 29.42
N VAL A 225 -5.33 -11.06 30.38
CA VAL A 225 -4.93 -11.11 31.79
C VAL A 225 -5.57 -12.35 32.42
N ARG A 226 -4.74 -13.32 32.82
CA ARG A 226 -5.14 -14.53 33.55
C ARG A 226 -4.96 -14.34 35.05
#